data_AF-B9KA41-F1
#
_entry.id   AF-B9KA41-F1
#
_cell.length_a   1.000
_cell.length_b   1.000
_cell.length_c   1.000
_cell.angle_alpha   90.00
_cell.angle_beta   90.00
_cell.angle_gamma   90.00
#
_symmetry.space_group_name_H-M   'P 1'
#
loop_
_entity.id
_entity.type
_entity.pdbx_description
1 polymer ?
#
loop_
_entity_poly.entity_id
_entity_poly.type
_entity_poly.pdbx_seq_one_letter_code
_entity_poly.pdbx_strand_id
1 'polypeptide(L)'
;MKKELESLLKEISPVNPLKEYEERLDNVHLHVFLLRVKRHRFPSLFLMMDVSGRKLLNLSVEDPFDREPCIYRVSADVPDTLLSFYRKHFKEVDSVSSGIFRMPLRVKVLRSVGDETWLQKIFLQEKVRGEEFFLFQERVSEKDLKKLFDLLNSELKLILRNEGIDVFLDLPDWVEKDHVPLLHEIGVLLRKKENIQPAQNPEERTFLSLRIGYDRFFEEEFDLVSFVGDFLKKLKKIYKVTISML
;
A
#
# COMPACT_ATOMS: atom_id res chain seq x y z
N MET A 1 15.55 -0.80 7.07
CA MET A 1 14.24 -1.05 7.73
C MET A 1 14.19 -2.33 8.57
N LYS A 2 14.61 -3.50 8.06
CA LYS A 2 14.48 -4.82 8.74
C LYS A 2 14.94 -4.82 10.22
N LYS A 3 16.17 -4.36 10.49
CA LYS A 3 16.72 -4.30 11.86
C LYS A 3 15.91 -3.44 12.83
N GLU A 4 15.34 -2.34 12.36
CA GLU A 4 14.51 -1.47 13.23
C GLU A 4 13.18 -2.16 13.58
N LEU A 5 12.56 -2.87 12.63
CA LEU A 5 11.37 -3.67 12.89
C LEU A 5 11.67 -4.83 13.87
N GLU A 6 12.83 -5.48 13.74
CA GLU A 6 13.26 -6.54 14.67
C GLU A 6 13.46 -6.01 16.08
N SER A 7 14.05 -4.82 16.24
CA SER A 7 14.18 -4.15 17.53
C SER A 7 12.82 -3.84 18.12
N LEU A 8 11.94 -3.23 17.31
CA LEU A 8 10.59 -2.86 17.74
C LEU A 8 9.79 -4.09 18.19
N LEU A 9 9.85 -5.19 17.45
CA LEU A 9 9.10 -6.40 17.78
C LEU A 9 9.49 -6.99 19.15
N LYS A 10 10.75 -6.83 19.58
CA LYS A 10 11.22 -7.28 20.90
C LYS A 10 10.62 -6.46 22.05
N GLU A 11 10.27 -5.20 21.79
CA GLU A 11 9.70 -4.27 22.77
C GLU A 11 8.16 -4.40 22.85
N ILE A 12 7.53 -5.09 21.89
CA ILE A 12 6.07 -5.22 21.81
C ILE A 12 5.59 -6.55 22.41
N SER A 13 4.82 -6.46 23.49
CA SER A 13 4.08 -7.59 24.08
C SER A 13 2.61 -7.27 24.26
N PRO A 14 1.81 -7.32 23.17
CA PRO A 14 0.37 -7.16 23.26
C PRO A 14 -0.27 -8.46 23.76
N VAL A 15 -1.40 -8.32 24.44
CA VAL A 15 -2.24 -9.47 24.80
C VAL A 15 -2.77 -10.09 23.51
N ASN A 16 -2.70 -11.42 23.42
CA ASN A 16 -3.23 -12.16 22.27
C ASN A 16 -4.65 -12.66 22.59
N PRO A 17 -5.70 -12.01 22.04
CA PRO A 17 -7.08 -12.37 22.36
C PRO A 17 -7.56 -13.63 21.62
N LEU A 18 -6.78 -14.21 20.68
CA LEU A 18 -7.24 -15.35 19.87
C LEU A 18 -7.77 -16.53 20.69
N LYS A 19 -7.17 -16.80 21.86
CA LYS A 19 -7.60 -17.89 22.73
C LYS A 19 -9.02 -17.71 23.26
N GLU A 20 -9.46 -16.47 23.48
CA GLU A 20 -10.81 -16.16 23.94
C GLU A 20 -11.88 -16.45 22.86
N TYR A 21 -11.45 -16.60 21.60
CA TYR A 21 -12.30 -16.88 20.46
C TYR A 21 -12.13 -18.31 19.93
N GLU A 22 -11.34 -19.16 20.59
CA GLU A 22 -11.01 -20.51 20.12
C GLU A 22 -12.27 -21.37 19.89
N GLU A 23 -13.25 -21.30 20.77
CA GLU A 23 -14.53 -22.03 20.65
C GLU A 23 -15.45 -21.48 19.54
N ARG A 24 -15.18 -20.27 19.04
CA ARG A 24 -16.01 -19.58 18.02
C ARG A 24 -15.38 -19.62 16.62
N LEU A 25 -14.10 -20.02 16.52
CA LEU A 25 -13.34 -20.01 15.30
C LEU A 25 -13.12 -21.44 14.78
N ASP A 26 -13.78 -21.78 13.68
CA ASP A 26 -13.52 -23.04 12.99
C ASP A 26 -12.06 -23.10 12.52
N ASN A 27 -11.31 -24.14 12.88
CA ASN A 27 -9.88 -24.26 12.56
C ASN A 27 -9.08 -23.04 13.03
N VAL A 28 -9.07 -22.80 14.34
CA VAL A 28 -8.40 -21.66 15.00
C VAL A 28 -6.95 -21.43 14.53
N HIS A 29 -6.21 -22.49 14.16
CA HIS A 29 -4.84 -22.42 13.65
C HIS A 29 -4.67 -21.70 12.30
N LEU A 30 -5.77 -21.43 11.57
CA LEU A 30 -5.78 -20.61 10.35
C LEU A 30 -6.06 -19.13 10.63
N HIS A 31 -6.31 -18.78 11.88
CA HIS A 31 -6.67 -17.43 12.28
C HIS A 31 -5.49 -16.70 12.88
N VAL A 32 -5.49 -15.39 12.67
CA VAL A 32 -4.49 -14.48 13.20
C VAL A 32 -5.19 -13.28 13.81
N PHE A 33 -4.66 -12.80 14.93
CA PHE A 33 -4.99 -11.50 15.47
C PHE A 33 -4.08 -10.46 14.84
N LEU A 34 -4.68 -9.40 14.29
CA LEU A 34 -4.00 -8.26 13.72
C LEU A 34 -4.19 -7.05 14.61
N LEU A 35 -3.10 -6.30 14.78
CA LEU A 35 -3.09 -4.97 15.36
C LEU A 35 -2.38 -4.05 14.37
N ARG A 36 -3.10 -3.04 13.87
CA ARG A 36 -2.70 -2.21 12.72
C ARG A 36 -2.61 -0.74 13.10
N VAL A 37 -1.59 -0.08 12.58
CA VAL A 37 -1.37 1.37 12.64
C VAL A 37 -1.23 1.90 11.22
N LYS A 38 -1.96 2.98 10.89
CA LYS A 38 -1.97 3.55 9.55
C LYS A 38 -2.17 5.07 9.54
N ARG A 39 -1.51 5.70 8.57
CA ARG A 39 -1.81 7.04 8.05
C ARG A 39 -2.33 6.91 6.62
N HIS A 40 -3.27 7.76 6.24
CA HIS A 40 -3.86 7.84 4.92
C HIS A 40 -2.77 8.01 3.86
N ARG A 41 -2.82 7.21 2.77
CA ARG A 41 -1.82 7.12 1.68
C ARG A 41 -0.47 6.50 2.02
N PHE A 42 -0.15 6.29 3.30
CA PHE A 42 1.10 5.68 3.73
C PHE A 42 0.96 4.16 3.92
N PRO A 43 2.09 3.42 3.86
CA PRO A 43 2.15 2.00 4.18
C PRO A 43 1.49 1.67 5.52
N SER A 44 0.80 0.54 5.58
CA SER A 44 0.20 0.03 6.82
C SER A 44 1.24 -0.79 7.58
N LEU A 45 1.42 -0.49 8.87
CA LEU A 45 2.21 -1.31 9.78
C LEU A 45 1.28 -2.16 10.63
N PHE A 46 1.44 -3.48 10.60
CA PHE A 46 0.62 -4.36 11.39
C PHE A 46 1.41 -5.48 12.06
N LEU A 47 1.09 -5.72 13.33
CA LEU A 47 1.49 -6.89 14.06
C LEU A 47 0.47 -7.99 13.83
N MET A 48 0.96 -9.19 13.55
CA MET A 48 0.19 -10.40 13.36
C MET A 48 0.60 -11.43 14.40
N MET A 49 -0.37 -12.02 15.10
CA MET A 49 -0.14 -13.06 16.09
C MET A 49 -1.01 -14.27 15.78
N ASP A 50 -0.44 -15.47 15.86
CA ASP A 50 -1.22 -16.71 15.76
C ASP A 50 -1.65 -17.24 17.13
N VAL A 51 -2.38 -18.36 17.13
CA VAL A 51 -2.87 -19.01 18.35
C VAL A 51 -1.76 -19.50 19.29
N SER A 52 -0.58 -19.80 18.74
CA SER A 52 0.61 -20.20 19.49
C SER A 52 1.38 -19.00 20.07
N GLY A 53 0.95 -17.77 19.77
CA GLY A 53 1.59 -16.54 20.21
C GLY A 53 2.85 -16.18 19.40
N ARG A 54 3.10 -16.86 18.27
CA ARG A 54 4.15 -16.45 17.32
C ARG A 54 3.74 -15.11 16.74
N LYS A 55 4.73 -14.24 16.51
CA LYS A 55 4.51 -12.86 16.08
C LYS A 55 5.22 -12.57 14.77
N LEU A 56 4.56 -11.79 13.93
CA LEU A 56 5.15 -11.18 12.74
C LEU A 56 4.80 -9.69 12.72
N LEU A 57 5.78 -8.83 12.54
CA LEU A 57 5.58 -7.40 12.30
C LEU A 57 5.80 -7.10 10.82
N ASN A 58 4.82 -6.48 10.19
CA ASN A 58 4.75 -6.36 8.75
C ASN A 58 4.49 -4.91 8.34
N LEU A 59 5.25 -4.43 7.36
CA LEU A 59 5.01 -3.18 6.67
C LEU A 59 4.47 -3.50 5.28
N SER A 60 3.31 -2.96 4.92
CA SER A 60 2.58 -3.34 3.71
C SER A 60 2.09 -2.14 2.92
N VAL A 61 1.88 -2.33 1.63
CA VAL A 61 1.44 -1.25 0.72
C VAL A 61 0.00 -0.82 0.98
N GLU A 62 -0.85 -1.76 1.39
CA GLU A 62 -2.26 -1.53 1.70
C GLU A 62 -2.60 -1.97 3.12
N ASP A 63 -3.80 -1.64 3.56
CA ASP A 63 -4.30 -2.04 4.87
C ASP A 63 -5.06 -3.37 4.78
N PRO A 64 -4.70 -4.38 5.58
CA PRO A 64 -5.48 -5.60 5.69
C PRO A 64 -6.96 -5.36 5.99
N PHE A 65 -7.31 -4.31 6.75
CA PHE A 65 -8.70 -3.99 7.07
C PHE A 65 -9.52 -3.46 5.88
N ASP A 66 -8.85 -2.96 4.84
CA ASP A 66 -9.51 -2.46 3.62
C ASP A 66 -9.66 -3.58 2.57
N ARG A 67 -8.85 -4.65 2.65
CA ARG A 67 -8.77 -5.71 1.63
C ARG A 67 -9.39 -7.04 2.09
N GLU A 68 -9.32 -7.35 3.37
CA GLU A 68 -9.77 -8.63 3.91
C GLU A 68 -10.97 -8.47 4.83
N PRO A 69 -11.93 -9.41 4.82
CA PRO A 69 -13.03 -9.40 5.77
C PRO A 69 -12.50 -9.71 7.18
N CYS A 70 -12.55 -8.71 8.04
CA CYS A 70 -12.30 -8.88 9.47
C CYS A 70 -13.44 -9.70 10.09
N ILE A 71 -13.14 -10.87 10.65
CA ILE A 71 -14.13 -11.79 11.23
C ILE A 71 -14.68 -11.19 12.52
N TYR A 72 -13.79 -10.73 13.40
CA TYR A 72 -14.14 -10.07 14.64
C TYR A 72 -13.29 -8.83 14.81
N ARG A 73 -13.93 -7.67 15.02
CA ARG A 73 -13.23 -6.49 15.53
C ARG A 73 -13.00 -6.69 17.02
N VAL A 74 -11.75 -6.56 17.44
CA VAL A 74 -11.37 -6.75 18.85
C VAL A 74 -10.81 -5.44 19.34
N SER A 75 -11.29 -4.93 20.47
CA SER A 75 -10.65 -3.78 21.13
C SER A 75 -9.33 -4.25 21.72
N ALA A 76 -8.22 -3.64 21.33
CA ALA A 76 -6.91 -3.91 21.89
C ALA A 76 -6.13 -2.62 22.03
N ASP A 77 -5.44 -2.48 23.16
CA ASP A 77 -4.52 -1.37 23.37
C ASP A 77 -3.33 -1.52 22.43
N VAL A 78 -2.97 -0.41 21.78
CA VAL A 78 -1.84 -0.38 20.86
C VAL A 78 -0.61 0.13 21.57
N PRO A 79 0.49 -0.65 21.60
CA PRO A 79 1.70 -0.25 22.30
C PRO A 79 2.22 1.11 21.82
N ASP A 80 2.55 2.00 22.75
CA ASP A 80 3.09 3.32 22.43
C ASP A 80 4.40 3.26 21.63
N THR A 81 5.18 2.20 21.79
CA THR A 81 6.38 1.93 20.99
C THR A 81 6.06 1.74 19.51
N LEU A 82 4.95 1.05 19.19
CA LEU A 82 4.49 0.86 17.82
C LEU A 82 4.03 2.18 17.20
N LEU A 83 3.29 3.00 17.96
CA LEU A 83 2.85 4.33 17.52
C LEU A 83 4.04 5.27 17.30
N SER A 84 4.98 5.29 18.24
CA SER A 84 6.18 6.13 18.17
C SER A 84 7.06 5.75 16.98
N PHE A 85 7.24 4.45 16.75
CA PHE A 85 7.94 3.95 15.56
C PHE A 85 7.25 4.38 14.27
N TYR A 86 5.92 4.23 14.18
CA TYR A 86 5.17 4.63 12.99
C TYR A 86 5.28 6.13 12.72
N ARG A 87 5.11 6.97 13.76
CA ARG A 87 5.27 8.44 13.65
C ARG A 87 6.67 8.85 13.25
N LYS A 88 7.72 8.14 13.73
CA LYS A 88 9.10 8.42 13.32
C LYS A 88 9.28 8.32 11.80
N HIS A 89 8.64 7.36 11.14
CA HIS A 89 8.80 7.12 9.70
C HIS A 89 7.73 7.83 8.85
N PHE A 90 6.52 8.03 9.38
CA PHE A 90 5.36 8.52 8.62
C PHE A 90 4.70 9.77 9.21
N LYS A 91 5.35 10.40 10.20
CA LYS A 91 4.99 11.66 10.91
C LYS A 91 3.77 11.57 11.81
N GLU A 92 2.68 10.97 11.32
CA GLU A 92 1.37 10.95 12.00
C GLU A 92 0.75 9.54 11.98
N VAL A 93 -0.31 9.37 12.77
CA VAL A 93 -1.16 8.18 12.80
C VAL A 93 -2.61 8.64 12.68
N ASP A 94 -3.31 8.19 11.64
CA ASP A 94 -4.70 8.58 11.41
C ASP A 94 -5.67 7.58 12.02
N SER A 95 -5.30 6.29 12.01
CA SER A 95 -6.16 5.24 12.53
C SER A 95 -5.40 4.05 13.04
N VAL A 96 -6.02 3.43 14.04
CA VAL A 96 -5.55 2.23 14.71
C VAL A 96 -6.71 1.24 14.72
N SER A 97 -6.45 -0.03 14.44
CA SER A 97 -7.50 -1.04 14.40
C SER A 97 -6.95 -2.41 14.77
N SER A 98 -7.78 -3.21 15.40
CA SER A 98 -7.44 -4.58 15.79
C SER A 98 -8.59 -5.53 15.52
N GLY A 99 -8.26 -6.78 15.18
CA GLY A 99 -9.26 -7.76 14.80
C GLY A 99 -8.68 -9.10 14.42
N ILE A 100 -9.57 -10.07 14.23
CA ILE A 100 -9.24 -11.44 13.87
C ILE A 100 -9.52 -11.65 12.39
N PHE A 101 -8.53 -12.21 11.70
CA PHE A 101 -8.58 -12.49 10.27
C PHE A 101 -8.24 -13.95 10.02
N ARG A 102 -8.71 -14.46 8.89
CA ARG A 102 -8.33 -15.78 8.39
C ARG A 102 -7.22 -15.65 7.37
N MET A 103 -6.22 -16.52 7.46
CA MET A 103 -5.11 -16.59 6.50
C MET A 103 -5.52 -17.30 5.20
N PRO A 104 -4.90 -16.96 4.05
CA PRO A 104 -3.87 -15.93 3.89
C PRO A 104 -4.43 -14.51 3.79
N LEU A 105 -3.63 -13.51 4.16
CA LEU A 105 -3.95 -12.11 3.89
C LEU A 105 -3.42 -11.71 2.51
N ARG A 106 -4.28 -11.18 1.65
CA ARG A 106 -3.93 -10.77 0.28
C ARG A 106 -3.49 -9.31 0.25
N VAL A 107 -2.42 -9.00 0.96
CA VAL A 107 -1.83 -7.66 1.03
C VAL A 107 -0.34 -7.74 0.74
N LYS A 108 0.14 -6.99 -0.25
CA LYS A 108 1.57 -6.96 -0.58
C LYS A 108 2.38 -6.37 0.56
N VAL A 109 3.29 -7.17 1.09
CA VAL A 109 4.17 -6.81 2.20
C VAL A 109 5.50 -6.32 1.64
N LEU A 110 5.92 -5.15 2.09
CA LEU A 110 7.22 -4.54 1.77
C LEU A 110 8.33 -5.17 2.61
N ARG A 111 8.05 -5.43 3.90
CA ARG A 111 8.99 -6.05 4.86
C ARG A 111 8.24 -6.80 5.96
N SER A 112 8.72 -7.99 6.32
CA SER A 112 8.27 -8.77 7.49
C SER A 112 9.44 -9.12 8.40
N VAL A 113 9.20 -9.18 9.71
CA VAL A 113 10.14 -9.70 10.71
C VAL A 113 9.40 -10.47 11.80
N GLY A 114 10.07 -11.39 12.49
CA GLY A 114 9.51 -12.16 13.60
C GLY A 114 9.81 -13.63 13.49
N ASP A 115 8.81 -14.49 13.69
CA ASP A 115 8.98 -15.94 13.61
C ASP A 115 9.32 -16.39 12.18
N GLU A 116 10.60 -16.72 11.94
CA GLU A 116 11.10 -17.08 10.61
C GLU A 116 10.46 -18.37 10.08
N THR A 117 10.22 -19.36 10.95
CA THR A 117 9.61 -20.63 10.54
C THR A 117 8.19 -20.41 10.03
N TRP A 118 7.43 -19.55 10.71
CA TRP A 118 6.10 -19.18 10.30
C TRP A 118 6.11 -18.38 9.00
N LEU A 119 7.01 -17.41 8.86
CA LEU A 119 7.15 -16.62 7.63
C LEU A 119 7.50 -17.51 6.43
N GLN A 120 8.43 -18.46 6.58
CA GLN A 120 8.77 -19.42 5.53
C GLN A 120 7.59 -20.32 5.15
N LYS A 121 6.73 -20.69 6.11
CA LYS A 121 5.50 -21.43 5.82
C LYS A 121 4.52 -20.60 4.98
N ILE A 122 4.37 -19.31 5.28
CA ILE A 122 3.54 -18.38 4.49
C ILE A 122 4.10 -18.29 3.06
N PHE A 123 5.41 -18.08 2.92
CA PHE A 123 6.09 -18.03 1.63
C PHE A 123 5.88 -19.32 0.82
N LEU A 124 6.02 -20.48 1.43
CA LEU A 124 5.80 -21.76 0.76
C LEU A 124 4.35 -21.89 0.27
N GLN A 125 3.37 -21.49 1.09
CA GLN A 125 1.96 -21.51 0.71
C GLN A 125 1.67 -20.60 -0.48
N GLU A 126 2.24 -19.40 -0.49
CA GLU A 126 2.11 -18.46 -1.62
C GLU A 126 2.76 -19.01 -2.89
N LYS A 127 3.97 -19.58 -2.80
CA LYS A 127 4.66 -20.23 -3.95
C LYS A 127 3.81 -21.35 -4.55
N VAL A 128 3.22 -22.20 -3.71
CA VAL A 128 2.34 -23.31 -4.17
C VAL A 128 1.08 -22.79 -4.86
N ARG A 129 0.57 -21.63 -4.45
CA ARG A 129 -0.66 -21.02 -5.00
C ARG A 129 -0.41 -20.08 -6.18
N GLY A 130 0.85 -19.77 -6.49
CA GLY A 130 1.19 -18.74 -7.47
C GLY A 130 0.77 -17.32 -7.02
N GLU A 131 0.71 -17.10 -5.71
CA GLU A 131 0.39 -15.81 -5.10
C GLU A 131 1.71 -15.10 -4.69
N GLU A 132 1.69 -13.76 -4.61
CA GLU A 132 2.87 -12.97 -4.23
C GLU A 132 2.44 -11.78 -3.36
N PHE A 133 2.05 -12.06 -2.11
CA PHE A 133 1.65 -11.03 -1.16
C PHE A 133 2.76 -10.80 -0.12
N PHE A 134 3.05 -11.79 0.71
CA PHE A 134 4.19 -11.76 1.61
C PHE A 134 5.51 -11.98 0.87
N LEU A 135 5.54 -12.79 -0.17
CA LEU A 135 6.71 -13.00 -1.04
C LEU A 135 7.16 -11.73 -1.75
N PHE A 136 6.27 -10.77 -1.96
CA PHE A 136 6.59 -9.51 -2.61
C PHE A 136 7.79 -8.80 -1.96
N GLN A 137 7.99 -8.97 -0.66
CA GLN A 137 9.13 -8.39 0.06
C GLN A 137 10.49 -8.86 -0.48
N GLU A 138 10.57 -10.07 -1.05
CA GLU A 138 11.81 -10.62 -1.63
C GLU A 138 12.24 -9.85 -2.89
N ARG A 139 11.29 -9.18 -3.58
CA ARG A 139 11.53 -8.37 -4.78
C ARG A 139 11.86 -6.92 -4.49
N VAL A 140 11.54 -6.44 -3.29
CA VAL A 140 11.76 -5.04 -2.90
C VAL A 140 13.15 -4.95 -2.26
N SER A 141 14.11 -4.25 -2.86
CA SER A 141 15.40 -3.97 -2.22
C SER A 141 15.29 -2.83 -1.19
N GLU A 142 16.34 -2.59 -0.39
CA GLU A 142 16.34 -1.39 0.49
C GLU A 142 16.38 -0.09 -0.34
N LYS A 143 16.95 -0.11 -1.55
CA LYS A 143 16.92 1.04 -2.49
C LYS A 143 15.48 1.31 -2.95
N ASP A 144 14.74 0.27 -3.30
CA ASP A 144 13.34 0.36 -3.72
C ASP A 144 12.44 0.87 -2.60
N LEU A 145 12.66 0.39 -1.38
CA LEU A 145 11.92 0.86 -0.21
C LEU A 145 12.20 2.35 0.06
N LYS A 146 13.45 2.78 -0.05
CA LYS A 146 13.82 4.20 0.06
C LYS A 146 13.15 5.04 -1.02
N LYS A 147 13.22 4.59 -2.29
CA LYS A 147 12.57 5.24 -3.44
C LYS A 147 11.06 5.40 -3.22
N LEU A 148 10.40 4.38 -2.69
CA LEU A 148 8.98 4.44 -2.34
C LEU A 148 8.72 5.49 -1.25
N PHE A 149 9.52 5.54 -0.19
CA PHE A 149 9.33 6.51 0.89
C PHE A 149 9.63 7.96 0.46
N ASP A 150 10.65 8.16 -0.38
CA ASP A 150 10.94 9.47 -0.96
C ASP A 150 9.75 9.94 -1.81
N LEU A 151 9.15 9.04 -2.60
CA LEU A 151 7.93 9.32 -3.36
C LEU A 151 6.74 9.72 -2.46
N LEU A 152 6.53 9.03 -1.33
CA LEU A 152 5.45 9.36 -0.38
C LEU A 152 5.59 10.76 0.24
N ASN A 153 6.79 11.34 0.21
CA ASN A 153 7.05 12.71 0.66
C ASN A 153 6.99 13.74 -0.49
N SER A 154 6.68 13.33 -1.71
CA SER A 154 6.50 14.23 -2.85
C SER A 154 5.13 14.93 -2.80
N GLU A 155 4.97 15.95 -3.65
CA GLU A 155 3.69 16.68 -3.84
C GLU A 155 2.64 15.88 -4.63
N LEU A 156 2.98 14.68 -5.13
CA LEU A 156 2.04 13.88 -5.89
C LEU A 156 0.92 13.33 -5.00
N LYS A 157 -0.32 13.50 -5.45
CA LYS A 157 -1.47 12.79 -4.87
C LYS A 157 -1.44 11.35 -5.33
N LEU A 158 -1.14 10.44 -4.41
CA LEU A 158 -1.00 9.02 -4.71
C LEU A 158 -1.61 8.12 -3.64
N ILE A 159 -1.94 6.89 -4.03
CA ILE A 159 -2.33 5.79 -3.13
C ILE A 159 -1.57 4.54 -3.54
N LEU A 160 -0.99 3.85 -2.56
CA LEU A 160 -0.37 2.55 -2.76
C LEU A 160 -1.44 1.45 -2.82
N ARG A 161 -1.30 0.52 -3.77
CA ARG A 161 -2.20 -0.62 -4.02
C ARG A 161 -1.40 -1.88 -4.29
N ASN A 162 -1.95 -3.06 -4.03
CA ASN A 162 -1.34 -4.34 -4.42
C ASN A 162 -0.95 -4.37 -5.92
N GLU A 163 -1.75 -3.74 -6.77
CA GLU A 163 -1.54 -3.71 -8.21
C GLU A 163 -0.49 -2.66 -8.65
N GLY A 164 -0.12 -1.72 -7.79
CA GLY A 164 0.84 -0.66 -8.10
C GLY A 164 0.57 0.65 -7.35
N ILE A 165 1.03 1.75 -7.93
CA ILE A 165 0.90 3.09 -7.37
C ILE A 165 -0.11 3.85 -8.21
N ASP A 166 -1.24 4.21 -7.61
CA ASP A 166 -2.25 5.06 -8.22
C ASP A 166 -1.84 6.52 -8.02
N VAL A 167 -1.79 7.30 -9.10
CA VAL A 167 -1.52 8.73 -9.11
C VAL A 167 -2.75 9.47 -9.62
N PHE A 168 -3.14 10.51 -8.90
CA PHE A 168 -4.32 11.33 -9.16
C PHE A 168 -3.87 12.71 -9.61
N LEU A 169 -4.24 13.09 -10.83
CA LEU A 169 -3.89 14.38 -11.41
C LEU A 169 -5.04 15.37 -11.19
N ASP A 170 -4.70 16.52 -10.60
CA ASP A 170 -5.60 17.66 -10.47
C ASP A 170 -5.78 18.36 -11.80
N LEU A 171 -6.94 19.03 -11.96
CA LEU A 171 -7.19 19.83 -13.14
C LEU A 171 -6.12 20.93 -13.25
N PRO A 172 -5.36 21.01 -14.36
CA PRO A 172 -4.32 22.01 -14.49
C PRO A 172 -4.90 23.42 -14.64
N ASP A 173 -4.18 24.41 -14.11
CA ASP A 173 -4.54 25.84 -14.12
C ASP A 173 -4.55 26.48 -15.52
N TRP A 174 -3.86 25.87 -16.48
CA TRP A 174 -3.75 26.34 -17.86
C TRP A 174 -4.91 25.92 -18.77
N VAL A 175 -5.97 25.31 -18.22
CA VAL A 175 -7.13 24.80 -18.98
C VAL A 175 -8.37 25.62 -18.66
N GLU A 176 -9.04 26.10 -19.70
CA GLU A 176 -10.34 26.75 -19.57
C GLU A 176 -11.41 25.73 -19.17
N LYS A 177 -12.37 26.15 -18.31
CA LYS A 177 -13.38 25.27 -17.73
C LYS A 177 -14.20 24.52 -18.79
N ASP A 178 -14.53 25.19 -19.89
CA ASP A 178 -15.33 24.61 -20.97
C ASP A 178 -14.55 23.56 -21.78
N HIS A 179 -13.22 23.55 -21.68
CA HIS A 179 -12.35 22.60 -22.36
C HIS A 179 -11.98 21.37 -21.50
N VAL A 180 -12.48 21.26 -20.26
CA VAL A 180 -12.18 20.13 -19.36
C VAL A 180 -12.56 18.77 -19.97
N PRO A 181 -13.75 18.58 -20.60
CA PRO A 181 -14.08 17.31 -21.25
C PRO A 181 -13.10 16.92 -22.35
N LEU A 182 -12.71 17.89 -23.20
CA LEU A 182 -11.73 17.68 -24.26
C LEU A 182 -10.35 17.30 -23.69
N LEU A 183 -9.88 18.00 -22.65
CA LEU A 183 -8.63 17.68 -21.98
C LEU A 183 -8.66 16.24 -21.42
N HIS A 184 -9.76 15.85 -20.78
CA HIS A 184 -9.93 14.50 -20.25
C HIS A 184 -9.81 13.45 -21.37
N GLU A 185 -10.47 13.65 -22.51
CA GLU A 185 -10.38 12.74 -23.66
C GLU A 185 -8.95 12.62 -24.20
N ILE A 186 -8.26 13.75 -24.39
CA ILE A 186 -6.84 13.75 -24.79
C ILE A 186 -5.99 12.98 -23.77
N GLY A 187 -6.22 13.21 -22.48
CA GLY A 187 -5.54 12.53 -21.38
C GLY A 187 -5.77 11.01 -21.41
N VAL A 188 -7.00 10.56 -21.62
CA VAL A 188 -7.34 9.13 -21.76
C VAL A 188 -6.65 8.51 -22.97
N LEU A 189 -6.62 9.20 -24.11
CA LEU A 189 -5.94 8.72 -25.31
C LEU A 189 -4.42 8.63 -25.11
N LEU A 190 -3.81 9.65 -24.50
CA LEU A 190 -2.38 9.65 -24.18
C LEU A 190 -2.04 8.53 -23.21
N ARG A 191 -2.84 8.35 -22.16
CA ARG A 191 -2.67 7.26 -21.19
C ARG A 191 -2.73 5.89 -21.87
N LYS A 192 -3.70 5.66 -22.76
CA LYS A 192 -3.82 4.43 -23.56
C LYS A 192 -2.60 4.22 -24.46
N LYS A 193 -2.14 5.29 -25.13
CA LYS A 193 -0.95 5.25 -26.00
C LYS A 193 0.31 4.87 -25.23
N GLU A 194 0.44 5.31 -23.99
CA GLU A 194 1.57 4.96 -23.12
C GLU A 194 1.38 3.64 -22.34
N ASN A 195 0.31 2.88 -22.65
CA ASN A 195 -0.05 1.61 -22.02
C ASN A 195 -0.17 1.70 -20.49
N ILE A 196 -0.78 2.79 -20.01
CA ILE A 196 -0.99 3.03 -18.57
C ILE A 196 -2.44 2.73 -18.22
N GLN A 197 -2.64 2.02 -17.12
CA GLN A 197 -3.96 1.71 -16.61
C GLN A 197 -4.52 2.89 -15.79
N PRO A 198 -5.85 3.11 -15.75
CA PRO A 198 -6.47 3.99 -14.75
C PRO A 198 -6.31 3.43 -13.33
N ALA A 199 -6.39 4.31 -12.32
CA ALA A 199 -6.64 3.88 -10.95
C ALA A 199 -8.03 3.23 -10.83
N GLN A 200 -8.17 2.23 -9.97
CA GLN A 200 -9.48 1.67 -9.59
C GLN A 200 -10.13 2.62 -8.58
N ASN A 201 -11.35 3.06 -8.89
CA ASN A 201 -12.14 4.01 -8.08
C ASN A 201 -11.45 5.39 -7.92
N PRO A 202 -11.40 6.23 -8.97
CA PRO A 202 -10.80 7.55 -8.89
C PRO A 202 -11.48 8.44 -7.85
N GLU A 203 -10.71 9.20 -7.06
CA GLU A 203 -11.24 10.20 -6.13
C GLU A 203 -12.03 11.29 -6.89
N GLU A 204 -13.14 11.77 -6.32
CA GLU A 204 -14.13 12.66 -6.97
C GLU A 204 -13.56 13.96 -7.57
N ARG A 205 -12.39 14.42 -7.11
CA ARG A 205 -11.76 15.69 -7.55
C ARG A 205 -10.65 15.53 -8.58
N THR A 206 -10.44 14.31 -9.08
CA THR A 206 -9.36 14.00 -10.03
C THR A 206 -9.86 14.11 -11.47
N PHE A 207 -9.15 14.84 -12.35
CA PHE A 207 -9.52 14.85 -13.77
C PHE A 207 -8.94 13.65 -14.53
N LEU A 208 -7.79 13.11 -14.12
CA LEU A 208 -7.20 11.92 -14.74
C LEU A 208 -6.40 11.13 -13.72
N SER A 209 -6.48 9.80 -13.79
CA SER A 209 -5.67 8.91 -12.96
C SER A 209 -4.76 8.00 -13.78
N LEU A 210 -3.59 7.69 -13.21
CA LEU A 210 -2.54 6.84 -13.77
C LEU A 210 -2.18 5.77 -12.74
N ARG A 211 -2.09 4.50 -13.15
CA ARG A 211 -1.59 3.40 -12.32
C ARG A 211 -0.26 2.91 -12.84
N ILE A 212 0.76 2.97 -12.00
CA ILE A 212 2.12 2.49 -12.30
C ILE A 212 2.38 1.21 -11.52
N GLY A 213 2.56 0.10 -12.24
CA GLY A 213 2.89 -1.19 -11.62
C GLY A 213 4.25 -1.16 -10.92
N TYR A 214 4.40 -1.99 -9.89
CA TYR A 214 5.65 -2.06 -9.10
C TYR A 214 6.87 -2.46 -9.94
N ASP A 215 6.68 -3.33 -10.93
CA ASP A 215 7.76 -3.76 -11.83
C ASP A 215 8.41 -2.57 -12.52
N ARG A 216 7.58 -1.68 -13.11
CA ARG A 216 8.03 -0.44 -13.72
C ARG A 216 8.56 0.55 -12.68
N PHE A 217 7.88 0.66 -11.54
CA PHE A 217 8.30 1.62 -10.51
C PHE A 217 9.69 1.31 -9.94
N PHE A 218 10.06 0.03 -9.82
CA PHE A 218 11.37 -0.39 -9.30
C PHE A 218 12.46 -0.49 -10.38
N GLU A 219 12.16 -0.17 -11.64
CA GLU A 219 13.22 0.03 -12.64
C GLU A 219 14.18 1.13 -12.20
N GLU A 220 15.48 0.91 -12.40
CA GLU A 220 16.54 1.75 -11.83
C GLU A 220 16.45 3.22 -12.28
N GLU A 221 16.16 3.45 -13.56
CA GLU A 221 16.10 4.79 -14.15
C GLU A 221 14.69 5.41 -14.11
N PHE A 222 13.68 4.66 -13.67
CA PHE A 222 12.31 5.16 -13.68
C PHE A 222 12.07 6.09 -12.50
N ASP A 223 11.72 7.35 -12.76
CA ASP A 223 11.29 8.30 -11.73
C ASP A 223 9.83 8.70 -11.94
N LEU A 224 8.97 8.44 -10.95
CA LEU A 224 7.54 8.68 -11.08
C LEU A 224 7.19 10.17 -11.17
N VAL A 225 7.91 11.02 -10.43
CA VAL A 225 7.67 12.47 -10.42
C VAL A 225 7.99 13.07 -11.78
N SER A 226 9.16 12.75 -12.33
CA SER A 226 9.59 13.16 -13.67
C SER A 226 8.67 12.61 -14.74
N PHE A 227 8.27 11.33 -14.63
CA PHE A 227 7.31 10.71 -15.54
C PHE A 227 5.97 11.47 -15.58
N VAL A 228 5.38 11.80 -14.42
CA VAL A 228 4.13 12.56 -14.33
C VAL A 228 4.31 13.97 -14.92
N GLY A 229 5.44 14.63 -14.62
CA GLY A 229 5.76 15.94 -15.18
C GLY A 229 5.81 15.93 -16.71
N ASP A 230 6.47 14.93 -17.31
CA ASP A 230 6.57 14.80 -18.76
C ASP A 230 5.24 14.39 -19.40
N PHE A 231 4.45 13.55 -18.72
CA PHE A 231 3.09 13.22 -19.13
C PHE A 231 2.22 14.49 -19.24
N LEU A 232 2.25 15.37 -18.22
CA LEU A 232 1.52 16.63 -18.21
C LEU A 232 2.02 17.61 -19.28
N LYS A 233 3.33 17.68 -19.55
CA LYS A 233 3.89 18.49 -20.64
C LYS A 233 3.39 18.02 -22.01
N LYS A 234 3.38 16.70 -22.25
CA LYS A 234 2.85 16.11 -23.49
C LYS A 234 1.37 16.42 -23.64
N LEU A 235 0.58 16.24 -22.57
CA LEU A 235 -0.84 16.57 -22.54
C LEU A 235 -1.09 18.04 -22.90
N LYS A 236 -0.35 18.97 -22.28
CA LYS A 236 -0.44 20.41 -22.57
C LYS A 236 -0.11 20.74 -24.03
N LYS A 237 0.89 20.07 -24.62
CA LYS A 237 1.26 20.27 -26.02
C LYS A 237 0.14 19.82 -26.95
N ILE A 238 -0.44 18.65 -26.73
CA ILE A 238 -1.54 18.13 -27.55
C ILE A 238 -2.76 19.05 -27.41
N TYR A 239 -3.13 19.41 -26.18
CA TYR A 239 -4.21 20.34 -25.90
C TYR A 239 -4.11 21.65 -26.69
N LYS A 240 -2.94 22.32 -26.64
CA LYS A 240 -2.71 23.58 -27.36
C LYS A 240 -2.89 23.44 -28.87
N VAL A 241 -2.41 22.34 -29.45
CA VAL A 241 -2.58 22.06 -30.88
C VAL A 241 -4.06 21.85 -31.21
N THR A 242 -4.77 21.03 -30.43
CA THR A 242 -6.19 20.76 -30.65
C THR A 242 -7.04 22.02 -30.58
N ILE A 243 -6.83 22.87 -29.56
CA ILE A 243 -7.56 24.14 -29.42
C ILE A 243 -7.26 25.10 -30.58
N SER A 244 -6.02 25.14 -31.08
CA SER A 244 -5.68 26.02 -32.22
C SER A 244 -6.33 25.63 -33.55
N MET A 245 -6.95 24.44 -33.60
CA MET A 245 -7.65 23.93 -34.78
C MET A 245 -9.18 24.07 -34.68
N LEU A 246 -9.70 24.52 -33.53
CA LEU A 246 -11.12 24.81 -33.30
C LEU A 246 -11.40 26.30 -33.59
#